data_AF-A0ABD3D445-F1
#
_entry.id   AF-A0ABD3D445-F1
#
_cell.length_a   1.000
_cell.length_b   1.000
_cell.length_c   1.000
_cell.angle_alpha   90.00
_cell.angle_beta   90.00
_cell.angle_gamma   90.00
#
_symmetry.space_group_name_H-M   'P 1'
#
loop_
_entity.id
_entity.type
_entity.pdbx_description
1 polymer ?
#
loop_
_entity_poly.entity_id
_entity_poly.type
_entity_poly.pdbx_seq_one_letter_code
_entity_poly.pdbx_strand_id
1 'polypeptide(L)'
;MRRAAHNLIAKKKEQSLGWVTDLVEMEKLTDYACNPEYMVCFTKLMSQQNEFVRFASTGNQLVTIEGVGKINVSDLYRTPKVVVEEAFDLKMRMIVYWDIVSQRMVDMLALHLRYSILSLVKKEMQMEIITELIGSQGNGLERMLEEPHSVSEKRSKLEKSMKLLKESKDVVANIMDKVVANFD
;
A
#
# COMPACT_ATOMS: atom_id res chain seq x y z
N MET A 1 6.41 -11.31 16.41
CA MET A 1 7.05 -10.38 15.45
C MET A 1 6.58 -10.60 14.01
N ARG A 2 6.99 -11.67 13.31
CA ARG A 2 6.57 -11.90 11.90
C ARG A 2 5.05 -11.98 11.75
N ARG A 3 4.34 -12.65 12.67
CA ARG A 3 2.88 -12.75 12.68
C ARG A 3 2.19 -11.39 12.85
N ALA A 4 2.57 -10.61 13.87
CA ALA A 4 2.09 -9.23 14.06
C ALA A 4 2.23 -8.37 12.81
N ALA A 5 3.40 -8.40 12.16
CA ALA A 5 3.62 -7.65 10.93
C ALA A 5 2.67 -8.08 9.80
N HIS A 6 2.44 -9.38 9.60
CA HIS A 6 1.49 -9.88 8.61
C HIS A 6 0.05 -9.45 8.91
N ASN A 7 -0.39 -9.55 10.17
CA ASN A 7 -1.72 -9.15 10.60
C ASN A 7 -1.95 -7.65 10.35
N LEU A 8 -0.99 -6.82 10.74
CA LEU A 8 -1.07 -5.38 10.53
C LEU A 8 -1.13 -5.00 9.04
N ILE A 9 -0.31 -5.66 8.21
CA ILE A 9 -0.35 -5.45 6.75
C ILE A 9 -1.72 -5.86 6.18
N ALA A 10 -2.28 -6.99 6.60
CA ALA A 10 -3.60 -7.44 6.15
C ALA A 10 -4.69 -6.43 6.50
N LYS A 11 -4.72 -5.97 7.76
CA LYS A 11 -5.63 -4.92 8.23
C LYS A 11 -5.51 -3.64 7.41
N LYS A 12 -4.28 -3.21 7.10
CA LYS A 12 -4.03 -2.00 6.29
C LYS A 12 -4.48 -2.12 4.85
N LYS A 13 -4.35 -3.30 4.27
CA LYS A 13 -4.86 -3.60 2.92
C LYS A 13 -6.39 -3.49 2.89
N GLU A 14 -7.07 -4.10 3.86
CA GLU A 14 -8.54 -4.03 3.97
C GLU A 14 -9.05 -2.59 4.13
N GLN A 15 -8.44 -1.82 5.04
CA GLN A 15 -8.76 -0.40 5.20
C GLN A 15 -8.56 0.40 3.91
N SER A 16 -7.50 0.08 3.15
CA SER A 16 -7.24 0.75 1.88
C SER A 16 -8.25 0.39 0.80
N LEU A 17 -8.72 -0.86 0.76
CA LEU A 17 -9.77 -1.27 -0.17
C LEU A 17 -11.09 -0.53 0.11
N GLY A 18 -11.47 -0.40 1.39
CA GLY A 18 -12.65 0.38 1.79
C GLY A 18 -12.53 1.84 1.35
N TRP A 19 -11.39 2.48 1.65
CA TRP A 19 -11.15 3.88 1.26
C TRP A 19 -11.19 4.11 -0.26
N VAL A 20 -10.62 3.19 -1.05
CA VAL A 20 -10.68 3.27 -2.53
C VAL A 20 -12.11 3.10 -3.03
N THR A 21 -12.89 2.22 -2.40
CA THR A 21 -14.30 2.03 -2.73
C THR A 21 -15.07 3.34 -2.51
N ASP A 22 -14.90 3.95 -1.34
CA ASP A 22 -15.53 5.24 -1.02
C ASP A 22 -15.09 6.35 -1.99
N LEU A 23 -13.81 6.39 -2.37
CA LEU A 23 -13.29 7.34 -3.34
C LEU A 23 -14.00 7.23 -4.70
N VAL A 24 -14.19 6.00 -5.18
CA VAL A 24 -14.90 5.75 -6.45
C VAL A 24 -16.38 6.12 -6.33
N GLU A 25 -17.04 5.78 -5.23
CA GLU A 25 -18.45 6.14 -5.01
C GLU A 25 -18.64 7.66 -4.90
N MET A 26 -17.73 8.37 -4.23
CA MET A 26 -17.76 9.83 -4.19
C MET A 26 -17.63 10.45 -5.59
N GLU A 27 -16.73 9.93 -6.43
CA GLU A 27 -16.59 10.41 -7.81
C GLU A 27 -17.84 10.17 -8.64
N LYS A 28 -18.52 9.02 -8.46
CA LYS A 28 -19.79 8.72 -9.16
C LYS A 28 -20.95 9.65 -8.79
N LEU A 29 -20.93 10.23 -7.59
CA LEU A 29 -22.00 11.12 -7.13
C LEU A 29 -21.89 12.54 -7.70
N THR A 30 -20.76 12.89 -8.32
CA THR A 30 -20.48 14.28 -8.70
C THR A 30 -19.74 14.39 -10.02
N ASP A 31 -20.30 15.20 -10.94
CA ASP A 31 -19.61 15.63 -12.16
C ASP A 31 -18.64 16.78 -11.84
N TYR A 32 -17.70 16.57 -10.92
CA TYR A 32 -16.81 17.62 -10.42
C TYR A 32 -15.81 18.08 -11.50
N ALA A 33 -16.25 19.07 -12.28
CA ALA A 33 -15.53 19.71 -13.38
C ALA A 33 -14.85 21.03 -12.99
N CYS A 34 -14.75 21.35 -11.70
CA CYS A 34 -14.13 22.60 -11.20
C CYS A 34 -12.60 22.64 -11.33
N ASN A 35 -11.99 21.69 -12.07
CA ASN A 35 -10.57 21.77 -12.40
C ASN A 35 -10.35 22.95 -13.38
N PRO A 36 -9.45 23.90 -13.10
CA PRO A 36 -9.15 25.01 -14.00
C PRO A 36 -8.76 24.59 -15.43
N GLU A 37 -8.15 23.41 -15.58
CA GLU A 37 -7.76 22.84 -16.88
C GLU A 37 -8.95 22.29 -17.67
N TYR A 38 -10.07 21.98 -17.00
CA TYR A 38 -11.26 21.45 -17.65
C TYR A 38 -11.72 22.36 -18.79
N MET A 39 -11.92 23.65 -18.50
CA MET A 39 -12.44 24.60 -19.48
C MET A 39 -11.44 24.84 -20.62
N VAL A 40 -10.14 24.78 -20.36
CA VAL A 40 -9.10 24.93 -21.38
C VAL A 40 -9.13 23.76 -22.35
N CYS A 41 -9.07 22.53 -21.83
CA CYS A 41 -9.11 21.31 -22.64
C CYS A 41 -10.43 21.17 -23.39
N PHE A 42 -11.56 21.47 -22.72
CA PHE A 42 -12.88 21.44 -23.33
C PHE A 42 -13.01 22.44 -24.46
N THR A 43 -12.61 23.70 -24.25
CA THR A 43 -12.67 24.74 -25.30
C THR A 43 -11.81 24.37 -26.51
N LYS A 44 -10.62 23.81 -26.27
CA LYS A 44 -9.74 23.32 -27.34
C LYS A 44 -10.44 22.23 -28.17
N LEU A 45 -11.03 21.22 -27.53
CA LEU A 45 -11.77 20.17 -28.23
C LEU A 45 -13.00 20.71 -28.98
N MET A 46 -13.74 21.63 -28.36
CA MET A 46 -14.93 22.24 -28.96
C MET A 46 -14.63 23.09 -30.20
N SER A 47 -13.41 23.61 -30.35
CA SER A 47 -13.00 24.33 -31.55
C SER A 47 -13.10 23.49 -32.85
N GLN A 48 -13.15 22.16 -32.73
CA GLN A 48 -13.23 21.22 -33.85
C GLN A 48 -14.67 20.85 -34.24
N GLN A 49 -15.69 21.30 -33.49
CA GLN A 49 -17.10 20.90 -33.70
C GLN A 49 -17.62 21.26 -35.09
N ASN A 50 -17.36 22.49 -35.56
CA ASN A 50 -17.84 22.95 -36.86
C ASN A 50 -17.32 22.10 -38.03
N GLU A 51 -16.04 21.72 -37.97
CA GLU A 51 -15.45 20.83 -38.96
C GLU A 51 -16.05 19.43 -38.87
N PHE A 52 -16.14 18.86 -37.68
CA PHE A 52 -16.76 17.55 -37.46
C PHE A 52 -18.17 17.46 -38.05
N VAL A 53 -19.01 18.46 -37.76
CA VAL A 53 -20.40 18.51 -38.22
C VAL A 53 -20.47 18.64 -39.75
N ARG A 54 -19.57 19.41 -40.37
CA ARG A 54 -19.47 19.52 -41.83
C ARG A 54 -19.14 18.16 -42.46
N PHE A 55 -18.19 17.43 -41.88
CA PHE A 55 -17.81 16.10 -42.36
C PHE A 55 -18.95 15.08 -42.18
N ALA A 56 -19.61 15.09 -41.02
CA ALA A 56 -20.77 14.24 -40.74
C ALA A 56 -21.92 14.49 -41.74
N SER A 57 -22.19 15.75 -42.09
CA SER A 57 -23.29 16.12 -43.01
C SER A 57 -23.01 15.79 -44.48
N THR A 58 -21.74 15.65 -44.87
CA THR A 58 -21.32 15.43 -46.27
C THR A 58 -21.19 13.96 -46.63
N GLY A 59 -21.36 13.04 -45.67
CA GLY A 59 -21.16 11.60 -45.87
C GLY A 59 -19.69 11.21 -46.05
N ASN A 60 -18.75 12.08 -45.64
CA ASN A 60 -17.34 11.76 -45.64
C ASN A 60 -17.04 10.60 -44.69
N GLN A 61 -16.09 9.74 -45.07
CA GLN A 61 -15.86 8.49 -44.36
C GLN A 61 -15.04 8.65 -43.08
N LEU A 62 -14.18 9.66 -42.97
CA LEU A 62 -13.24 9.77 -41.86
C LEU A 62 -12.96 11.22 -41.49
N VAL A 63 -13.01 11.53 -40.20
CA VAL A 63 -12.57 12.80 -39.61
C VAL A 63 -11.53 12.52 -38.53
N THR A 64 -10.52 13.36 -38.42
CA THR A 64 -9.52 13.25 -37.35
C THR A 64 -9.81 14.33 -36.32
N ILE A 65 -10.02 13.94 -35.07
CA ILE A 65 -10.15 14.86 -33.95
C ILE A 65 -8.86 14.79 -33.12
N GLU A 66 -8.21 15.94 -32.91
CA GLU A 66 -7.05 16.05 -32.05
C GLU A 66 -7.40 15.56 -30.63
N GLY A 67 -6.58 14.66 -30.07
CA GLY A 67 -6.81 14.06 -28.76
C GLY A 67 -7.75 12.85 -28.75
N VAL A 68 -8.42 12.53 -29.86
CA VAL A 68 -9.31 11.35 -29.97
C VAL A 68 -8.83 10.38 -31.05
N GLY A 69 -8.38 10.90 -32.19
CA GLY A 69 -7.95 10.13 -33.34
C GLY A 69 -8.97 10.14 -34.49
N LYS A 70 -8.90 9.10 -35.33
CA LYS A 70 -9.70 8.96 -36.55
C LYS A 70 -11.07 8.35 -36.23
N ILE A 71 -12.14 9.03 -36.65
CA ILE A 71 -13.53 8.61 -36.42
C ILE A 71 -14.23 8.45 -37.76
N ASN A 72 -14.96 7.35 -37.92
CA ASN A 72 -15.84 7.15 -39.06
C ASN A 72 -17.17 7.90 -38.83
N VAL A 73 -17.53 8.78 -39.76
CA VAL A 73 -18.78 9.56 -39.72
C VAL A 73 -19.69 9.29 -40.93
N SER A 74 -19.43 8.22 -41.69
CA SER A 74 -20.16 7.85 -42.89
C SER A 74 -21.66 7.69 -42.67
N ASP A 75 -22.07 7.27 -41.46
CA ASP A 75 -23.45 6.94 -41.14
C ASP A 75 -24.22 8.14 -40.57
N LEU A 76 -23.52 9.25 -40.28
CA LEU A 76 -24.10 10.42 -39.63
C LEU A 76 -24.79 11.40 -40.58
N TYR A 77 -24.64 11.24 -41.90
CA TYR A 77 -25.22 12.16 -42.89
C TYR A 77 -26.76 12.22 -42.88
N ARG A 78 -27.41 11.17 -42.36
CA ARG A 78 -28.88 11.13 -42.19
C ARG A 78 -29.32 11.64 -40.83
N THR A 79 -28.38 11.86 -39.90
CA THR A 79 -28.67 12.31 -38.55
C THR A 79 -28.87 13.82 -38.54
N PRO A 80 -29.90 14.35 -37.86
CA PRO A 80 -30.10 15.79 -37.74
C PRO A 80 -28.86 16.48 -37.17
N LYS A 81 -28.46 17.60 -37.78
CA LYS A 81 -27.28 18.38 -37.39
C LYS A 81 -27.23 18.69 -35.89
N VAL A 82 -28.36 19.08 -35.30
CA VAL A 82 -28.48 19.40 -33.87
C VAL A 82 -28.08 18.20 -33.00
N VAL A 83 -28.52 16.98 -33.36
CA VAL A 83 -28.19 15.76 -32.62
C VAL A 83 -26.69 15.44 -32.73
N VAL A 84 -26.08 15.69 -33.91
CA VAL A 84 -24.63 15.50 -34.12
C VAL A 84 -23.83 16.50 -33.26
N GLU A 85 -24.28 17.76 -33.19
CA GLU A 85 -23.66 18.80 -32.37
C GLU A 85 -23.72 18.48 -30.88
N GLU A 86 -24.89 18.08 -30.37
CA GLU A 86 -25.11 17.67 -28.98
C GLU A 86 -24.29 16.43 -28.61
N ALA A 87 -24.26 15.41 -29.48
CA ALA A 87 -23.47 14.20 -29.25
C ALA A 87 -21.97 14.49 -29.24
N PHE A 88 -21.50 15.40 -30.09
CA PHE A 88 -20.10 15.84 -30.09
C PHE A 88 -19.76 16.57 -28.79
N ASP A 89 -20.57 17.54 -28.37
CA ASP A 89 -20.38 18.28 -27.12
C ASP A 89 -20.30 17.32 -25.92
N LEU A 90 -21.26 16.41 -25.79
CA LEU A 90 -21.28 15.40 -24.73
C LEU A 90 -20.01 14.55 -24.75
N LYS A 91 -19.58 14.10 -25.94
CA LYS A 91 -18.37 13.29 -26.09
C LYS A 91 -17.13 14.05 -25.64
N MET A 92 -16.99 15.33 -25.98
CA MET A 92 -15.85 16.14 -25.54
C MET A 92 -15.85 16.35 -24.03
N ARG A 93 -17.01 16.60 -23.40
CA ARG A 93 -17.13 16.68 -21.94
C ARG A 93 -16.69 15.38 -21.27
N MET A 94 -17.16 14.23 -21.77
CA MET A 94 -16.79 12.92 -21.24
C MET A 94 -15.28 12.67 -21.31
N ILE A 95 -14.63 13.05 -22.42
CA ILE A 95 -13.18 12.88 -22.59
C ILE A 95 -12.42 13.70 -21.56
N VAL A 96 -12.73 15.00 -21.45
CA VAL A 96 -12.03 15.91 -20.53
C VAL A 96 -12.26 15.50 -19.07
N TYR A 97 -13.51 15.18 -18.73
CA TYR A 97 -13.84 14.72 -17.38
C TYR A 97 -13.07 13.44 -17.03
N TRP A 98 -13.04 12.44 -17.93
CA TRP A 98 -12.34 11.19 -17.68
C TRP A 98 -10.84 11.36 -17.45
N ASP A 99 -10.20 12.27 -18.19
CA ASP A 99 -8.78 12.59 -18.00
C ASP A 99 -8.52 13.15 -16.59
N ILE A 100 -9.34 14.11 -16.16
CA ILE A 100 -9.24 14.73 -14.82
C ILE A 100 -9.51 13.71 -13.71
N VAL A 101 -10.51 12.85 -13.87
CA VAL A 101 -10.80 11.78 -12.91
C VAL A 101 -9.62 10.83 -12.80
N SER A 102 -9.04 10.44 -13.93
CA SER A 102 -7.88 9.56 -13.97
C SER A 102 -6.69 10.15 -13.21
N GLN A 103 -6.37 11.42 -13.44
CA GLN A 103 -5.31 12.12 -12.71
C GLN A 103 -5.59 12.19 -11.21
N ARG A 104 -6.81 12.59 -10.82
CA ARG A 104 -7.23 12.68 -9.42
C ARG A 104 -7.11 11.33 -8.72
N MET A 105 -7.55 10.24 -9.36
CA MET A 105 -7.45 8.89 -8.82
C MET A 105 -5.99 8.50 -8.59
N VAL A 106 -5.09 8.79 -9.53
CA VAL A 106 -3.66 8.50 -9.39
C VAL A 106 -3.05 9.26 -8.20
N ASP A 107 -3.31 10.55 -8.08
CA ASP A 107 -2.77 11.37 -6.99
C ASP A 107 -3.29 10.92 -5.63
N MET A 108 -4.61 10.70 -5.54
CA MET A 108 -5.27 10.27 -4.31
C MET A 108 -4.77 8.90 -3.85
N LEU A 109 -4.62 7.93 -4.77
CA LEU A 109 -4.06 6.62 -4.47
C LEU A 109 -2.60 6.69 -4.02
N ALA A 110 -1.78 7.49 -4.71
CA ALA A 110 -0.37 7.66 -4.36
C ALA A 110 -0.21 8.24 -2.94
N LEU A 111 -0.99 9.29 -2.62
CA LEU A 111 -0.99 9.91 -1.29
C LEU A 111 -1.48 8.94 -0.21
N HIS A 112 -2.58 8.22 -0.46
CA HIS A 112 -3.14 7.25 0.47
C HIS A 112 -2.18 6.11 0.77
N LEU A 113 -1.56 5.52 -0.25
CA LEU A 113 -0.58 4.43 -0.08
C LEU A 113 0.64 4.91 0.70
N ARG A 114 1.20 6.07 0.35
CA ARG A 114 2.34 6.64 1.04
C ARG A 114 2.04 6.91 2.51
N TYR A 115 0.89 7.55 2.79
CA TYR A 115 0.46 7.81 4.15
C TYR A 115 0.23 6.50 4.94
N SER A 116 -0.47 5.54 4.34
CA SER A 116 -0.81 4.26 4.96
C SER A 116 0.44 3.47 5.37
N ILE A 117 1.46 3.40 4.50
CA ILE A 117 2.73 2.73 4.80
C ILE A 117 3.48 3.46 5.92
N LEU A 118 3.57 4.79 5.86
CA LEU A 118 4.24 5.58 6.88
C LEU A 118 3.55 5.47 8.24
N SER A 119 2.22 5.49 8.28
CA SER A 119 1.43 5.28 9.50
C SER A 119 1.62 3.88 10.07
N LEU A 120 1.58 2.87 9.19
CA LEU A 120 1.83 1.47 9.56
C LEU A 120 3.15 1.34 10.32
N VAL A 121 4.26 1.84 9.75
CA VAL A 121 5.59 1.70 10.34
C VAL A 121 5.78 2.59 11.57
N LYS A 122 5.40 3.88 11.48
CA LYS A 122 5.74 4.87 12.51
C LYS A 122 4.80 4.87 13.71
N LYS A 123 3.53 4.50 13.53
CA LYS A 123 2.49 4.67 14.55
C LYS A 123 1.92 3.34 15.05
N GLU A 124 1.78 2.37 14.15
CA GLU A 124 0.93 1.19 14.44
C GLU A 124 1.75 -0.07 14.71
N MET A 125 2.93 -0.21 14.11
CA MET A 125 3.77 -1.39 14.23
C MET A 125 4.15 -1.72 15.67
N GLN A 126 4.50 -0.72 16.48
CA GLN A 126 4.87 -0.93 17.88
C GLN A 126 3.70 -1.50 18.69
N MET A 127 2.51 -0.90 18.56
CA MET A 127 1.33 -1.36 19.27
C MET A 127 0.94 -2.78 18.87
N GLU A 128 0.97 -3.10 17.57
CA GLU A 128 0.66 -4.47 17.12
C GLU A 128 1.66 -5.49 17.67
N ILE A 129 2.96 -5.14 17.71
CA ILE A 129 3.99 -6.02 18.29
C ILE A 129 3.73 -6.25 19.78
N ILE A 130 3.38 -5.20 20.54
CA ILE A 130 3.09 -5.30 21.98
C ILE A 130 1.84 -6.15 22.21
N THR A 131 0.77 -5.92 21.47
CA THR A 131 -0.47 -6.71 21.57
C THR A 131 -0.21 -8.19 21.30
N GLU A 132 0.58 -8.48 20.27
CA GLU A 132 1.00 -9.84 19.93
C GLU A 132 1.88 -10.48 21.02
N LEU A 133 2.77 -9.69 21.64
CA LEU A 133 3.71 -10.14 22.67
C LEU A 133 2.99 -10.49 23.98
N ILE A 134 1.99 -9.70 24.37
CA ILE A 134 1.17 -9.98 25.55
C ILE A 134 0.31 -11.22 25.28
N GLY A 135 -0.22 -11.34 24.05
CA GLY A 135 -1.10 -12.44 23.65
C GLY A 135 -2.46 -12.38 24.36
N SER A 136 -3.39 -13.24 23.96
CA SER A 136 -4.76 -13.25 24.53
C SER A 136 -4.83 -13.74 25.99
N GLN A 137 -3.80 -14.46 26.44
CA GLN A 137 -3.73 -15.09 27.77
C GLN A 137 -2.76 -14.35 28.72
N GLY A 138 -2.12 -13.26 28.27
CA GLY A 138 -1.17 -12.47 29.07
C GLY A 138 0.19 -13.14 29.34
N ASN A 139 0.35 -14.42 29.02
CA ASN A 139 1.58 -15.21 29.22
C ASN A 139 2.52 -15.24 28.01
N GLY A 140 2.24 -14.44 26.97
CA GLY A 140 3.01 -14.47 25.72
C GLY A 140 4.48 -14.11 25.89
N LEU A 141 4.78 -13.17 26.79
CA LEU A 141 6.15 -12.76 27.12
C LEU A 141 6.93 -13.92 27.78
N GLU A 142 6.29 -14.61 28.73
CA GLU A 142 6.89 -15.70 29.49
C GLU A 142 7.23 -16.89 28.59
N ARG A 143 6.30 -17.24 27.67
CA ARG A 143 6.54 -18.22 26.61
C ARG A 143 7.66 -17.84 25.65
N MET A 144 7.87 -16.55 25.39
CA MET A 144 8.95 -16.09 24.50
C MET A 144 10.32 -16.13 25.18
N LEU A 145 10.35 -16.00 26.50
CA LEU A 145 11.57 -16.10 27.31
C LEU A 145 11.86 -17.54 27.77
N GLU A 146 10.97 -18.47 27.47
CA GLU A 146 11.12 -19.88 27.81
C GLU A 146 12.33 -20.47 27.08
N GLU A 147 13.31 -20.92 27.87
CA GLU A 147 14.58 -21.40 27.36
C GLU A 147 14.38 -22.71 26.57
N PRO A 148 14.97 -22.87 25.37
CA PRO A 148 14.88 -24.12 24.65
C PRO A 148 15.49 -25.26 25.46
N HIS A 149 14.84 -26.44 25.45
CA HIS A 149 15.30 -27.61 26.20
C HIS A 149 16.77 -27.95 25.95
N SER A 150 17.22 -27.88 24.69
CA SER A 150 18.61 -28.13 24.29
C SER A 150 19.62 -27.14 24.88
N VAL A 151 19.20 -25.90 25.15
CA VAL A 151 20.02 -24.86 25.78
C VAL A 151 20.02 -25.07 27.30
N SER A 152 18.85 -25.31 27.89
CA SER A 152 18.70 -25.61 29.32
C SER A 152 19.51 -26.84 29.75
N GLU A 153 19.48 -27.92 28.97
CA GLU A 153 20.29 -29.12 29.22
C GLU A 153 21.79 -28.83 29.16
N LYS A 154 22.24 -28.07 28.16
CA LYS A 154 23.65 -27.67 28.03
C LYS A 154 24.07 -26.79 29.21
N ARG A 155 23.23 -25.83 29.61
CA ARG A 155 23.45 -24.96 30.77
C ARG A 155 23.59 -25.80 32.04
N SER A 156 22.67 -26.73 32.28
CA SER A 156 22.73 -27.62 33.45
C SER A 156 23.99 -28.49 33.48
N LYS A 157 24.41 -29.05 32.33
CA LYS A 157 25.66 -29.83 32.23
C LYS A 157 26.88 -28.97 32.52
N LEU A 158 26.95 -27.77 31.93
CA LEU A 158 28.05 -26.84 32.12
C LEU A 158 28.15 -26.39 33.58
N GLU A 159 27.01 -26.13 34.23
CA GLU A 159 26.93 -25.73 35.63
C GLU A 159 27.45 -26.84 36.56
N LYS A 160 27.11 -28.11 36.28
CA LYS A 160 27.67 -29.28 36.99
C LYS A 160 29.18 -29.40 36.80
N SER A 161 29.67 -29.26 35.57
CA SER A 161 31.12 -29.30 35.29
C SER A 161 31.86 -28.16 35.98
N MET A 162 31.29 -26.95 36.01
CA MET A 162 31.87 -25.79 36.67
C MET A 162 31.94 -25.97 38.19
N LYS A 163 30.92 -26.62 38.79
CA LYS A 163 30.93 -26.98 40.22
C LYS A 163 32.07 -27.97 40.53
N LEU A 164 32.19 -29.04 39.74
CA LEU A 164 33.27 -30.03 39.91
C LEU A 164 34.67 -29.41 39.75
N LEU A 165 34.84 -28.51 38.79
CA LEU A 165 36.11 -27.80 38.58
C LEU A 165 36.49 -26.92 39.78
N LYS A 166 35.51 -26.26 40.42
CA LYS A 166 35.74 -25.49 41.66
C LYS A 166 36.17 -26.40 42.81
N GLU A 167 35.47 -27.51 43.01
CA GLU A 167 35.82 -28.49 44.04
C GLU A 167 37.22 -29.09 43.81
N SER A 168 37.56 -29.44 42.56
CA SER A 168 38.89 -29.94 42.21
C SER A 168 39.98 -28.90 42.43
N LYS A 169 39.70 -27.62 42.17
CA LYS A 169 40.65 -26.52 42.44
C LYS A 169 40.97 -26.45 43.93
N ASP A 170 39.95 -26.52 44.80
CA ASP A 170 40.13 -26.44 46.25
C ASP A 170 40.91 -27.64 46.80
N VAL A 171 40.69 -28.84 46.24
CA VAL A 171 41.48 -30.03 46.59
C VAL A 171 42.94 -29.86 46.19
N VAL A 172 43.22 -29.38 44.97
CA VAL A 172 44.60 -29.14 44.51
C VAL A 172 45.29 -28.07 45.35
N ALA A 173 44.60 -26.99 45.71
CA ALA A 173 45.12 -25.96 46.61
C ALA A 173 45.53 -26.56 47.97
N ASN A 174 44.66 -27.36 48.60
CA ASN A 174 44.97 -28.05 49.86
C ASN A 174 46.16 -29.01 49.75
N ILE A 175 46.31 -29.72 48.62
CA ILE A 175 47.48 -30.59 48.39
C ILE A 175 48.74 -29.73 48.32
N MET A 176 48.68 -28.62 47.57
CA MET A 176 49.82 -27.72 47.41
C MET A 176 50.26 -27.10 48.74
N ASP A 177 49.32 -26.65 49.57
CA ASP A 177 49.61 -26.12 50.90
C ASP A 177 50.31 -27.16 51.80
N LYS A 178 49.87 -28.42 51.76
CA LYS A 178 50.52 -29.52 52.50
C LYS A 178 51.91 -29.86 51.98
N VAL A 179 52.12 -29.79 50.66
CA VAL A 179 53.43 -30.02 50.06
C VAL A 179 54.40 -28.92 50.51
N VAL A 180 54.00 -27.66 50.42
CA VAL A 180 54.82 -26.52 50.88
C VAL A 180 55.16 -26.65 52.37
N ALA A 181 54.19 -26.99 53.22
CA ALA A 181 54.41 -27.16 54.66
C ALA A 181 55.32 -28.35 55.04
N ASN A 182 55.56 -29.31 54.14
CA ASN A 182 56.47 -30.44 54.36
C ASN A 182 57.92 -30.16 53.92
N PHE A 183 58.18 -29.00 53.30
CA PHE A 183 59.51 -28.58 52.84
C PHE A 183 60.11 -27.43 53.68
N ASP A 184 59.41 -26.99 54.73
CA ASP A 184 59.89 -26.12 55.82
C ASP A 184 60.21 -26.95 57.08
#